data_AF-A0A7C5D6D1-F1
#
_entry.id   AF-A0A7C5D6D1-F1
#
_cell.length_a   1.000
_cell.length_b   1.000
_cell.length_c   1.000
_cell.angle_alpha   90.00
_cell.angle_beta   90.00
_cell.angle_gamma   90.00
#
_symmetry.space_group_name_H-M   'P 1'
#
loop_
_entity.id
_entity.type
_entity.pdbx_description
1 polymer ?
#
loop_
_entity_poly.entity_id
_entity_poly.type
_entity_poly.pdbx_seq_one_letter_code
_entity_poly.pdbx_strand_id
1 'polypeptide(L)'
;QDAYSYLAYLRGEAYSLHCVNKERTNNVELISILELRNALEVSEAVVLAALKREESRGAHYRDDFKKTDNSFAKSIIVREPISHYFKLYFKENTFMAKFREFFAYRAY
;
A
#
# COMPACT_ATOMS: atom_id res chain seq x y z
N GLN A 1 4.06 15.00 -4.05
CA GLN A 1 5.37 14.41 -3.69
C GLN A 1 5.63 14.52 -2.18
N ASP A 2 5.24 15.63 -1.55
CA ASP A 2 5.61 16.01 -0.19
C ASP A 2 5.22 14.97 0.88
N ALA A 3 4.03 14.36 0.78
CA ALA A 3 3.59 13.33 1.71
C ALA A 3 4.47 12.07 1.69
N TYR A 4 4.97 11.67 0.52
CA TYR A 4 5.87 10.52 0.39
C TYR A 4 7.21 10.78 1.07
N SER A 5 7.79 11.97 0.82
CA SER A 5 9.02 12.41 1.46
C SER A 5 8.88 12.51 2.99
N TYR A 6 7.73 12.98 3.48
CA TYR A 6 7.47 13.07 4.91
C TYR A 6 7.33 11.68 5.56
N LEU A 7 6.70 10.71 4.89
CA LEU A 7 6.66 9.33 5.35
C LEU A 7 8.06 8.71 5.44
N ALA A 8 8.94 8.99 4.48
CA ALA A 8 10.33 8.54 4.53
C ALA A 8 11.07 9.13 5.74
N TYR A 9 10.85 10.40 6.06
CA TYR A 9 11.38 11.04 7.27
C TYR A 9 10.84 10.37 8.55
N LEU A 10 9.51 10.27 8.71
CA LEU A 10 8.89 9.65 9.88
C LEU A 10 9.32 8.21 10.10
N ARG A 11 9.60 7.48 9.02
CA ARG A 11 10.16 6.14 9.10
C ARG A 11 11.54 6.14 9.75
N GLY A 12 12.43 7.03 9.32
CA GLY A 12 13.76 7.17 9.94
C GLY A 12 13.64 7.38 11.44
N GLU A 13 12.75 8.28 11.85
CA GLU A 13 12.47 8.55 13.26
C GLU A 13 11.89 7.32 13.99
N ALA A 14 10.90 6.64 13.39
CA ALA A 14 10.27 5.46 14.00
C ALA A 14 11.25 4.31 14.26
N TYR A 15 12.29 4.17 13.43
CA TYR A 15 13.36 3.18 13.64
C TYR A 15 14.33 3.55 14.76
N SER A 16 14.41 4.83 15.15
CA SER A 16 15.22 5.27 16.29
C SER A 16 14.54 5.07 17.65
N LEU A 17 13.22 4.82 17.64
CA LEU A 17 12.43 4.65 18.86
C LEU A 17 12.80 3.36 19.59
N HIS A 18 12.82 3.46 20.92
CA HIS A 18 13.05 2.34 21.81
C HIS A 18 12.20 2.51 23.07
N CYS A 19 11.74 1.40 23.64
CA CYS A 19 11.00 1.44 24.89
C CYS A 19 11.91 1.91 26.02
N VAL A 20 11.44 2.81 26.86
CA VAL A 20 12.12 3.17 28.10
C VAL A 20 11.88 2.06 29.11
N ASN A 21 10.64 1.58 29.22
CA ASN A 21 10.31 0.40 30.02
C ASN A 21 10.75 -0.89 29.31
N LYS A 22 11.56 -1.72 30.01
CA LYS A 22 12.10 -2.99 29.50
C LYS A 22 11.37 -4.23 30.01
N GLU A 23 10.32 -4.05 30.81
CA GLU A 23 9.46 -5.16 31.22
C GLU A 23 8.77 -5.79 30.00
N ARG A 24 8.59 -7.11 30.05
CA ARG A 24 7.94 -7.86 28.97
C ARG A 24 6.44 -7.93 29.11
N THR A 25 5.93 -7.80 30.33
CA THR A 25 4.51 -7.89 30.65
C THR A 25 3.84 -6.52 30.55
N ASN A 26 2.71 -6.43 29.84
CA ASN A 26 1.92 -5.19 29.70
C ASN A 26 2.73 -3.98 29.19
N ASN A 27 3.71 -4.20 28.32
CA ASN A 27 4.52 -3.14 27.75
C ASN A 27 3.78 -2.41 26.63
N VAL A 28 3.03 -1.37 27.01
CA VAL A 28 2.25 -0.55 26.07
C VAL A 28 3.17 0.20 25.10
N GLU A 29 4.34 0.66 25.55
CA GLU A 29 5.29 1.37 24.69
C GLU A 29 5.77 0.50 23.52
N LEU A 30 6.09 -0.78 23.82
CA LEU A 30 6.50 -1.73 22.79
C LEU A 30 5.39 -1.93 21.75
N ILE A 31 4.14 -2.09 22.19
CA ILE A 31 2.99 -2.26 21.31
C ILE A 31 2.83 -1.01 20.43
N SER A 32 2.84 0.18 21.01
CA SER A 32 2.66 1.43 20.27
C SER A 32 3.77 1.68 19.23
N ILE A 33 5.03 1.32 19.54
CA ILE A 33 6.13 1.43 18.58
C ILE A 33 5.92 0.48 17.39
N LEU A 34 5.46 -0.75 17.64
CA LEU A 34 5.17 -1.72 16.58
C LEU A 34 3.97 -1.27 15.73
N GLU A 35 2.90 -0.78 16.36
CA GLU A 35 1.72 -0.23 15.68
C GLU A 35 2.09 0.96 14.79
N LEU A 36 2.92 1.88 15.29
CA LEU A 36 3.40 3.02 14.50
C LEU A 36 4.16 2.55 13.24
N ARG A 37 5.06 1.57 13.38
CA ARG A 37 5.81 1.01 12.25
C ARG A 37 4.89 0.39 11.20
N ASN A 38 3.90 -0.40 11.64
CA ASN A 38 2.91 -1.00 10.75
C ASN A 38 2.05 0.07 10.06
N ALA A 39 1.63 1.09 10.78
CA ALA A 39 0.83 2.19 10.24
C ALA A 39 1.60 2.99 9.18
N LEU A 40 2.90 3.24 9.38
CA LEU A 40 3.75 3.92 8.40
C LEU A 40 3.95 3.08 7.13
N GLU A 41 4.05 1.76 7.26
CA GLU A 41 4.16 0.84 6.12
C GLU A 41 2.89 0.85 5.26
N VAL A 42 1.72 0.71 5.89
CA VAL A 42 0.43 0.78 5.21
C VAL A 42 0.20 2.17 4.59
N SER A 43 0.58 3.23 5.30
CA SER A 43 0.44 4.61 4.79
C SER A 43 1.26 4.84 3.52
N GLU A 44 2.49 4.30 3.43
CA GLU A 44 3.28 4.41 2.20
C GLU A 44 2.63 3.65 1.04
N ALA A 45 2.13 2.44 1.28
CA ALA A 45 1.41 1.69 0.26
C ALA A 45 0.20 2.47 -0.28
N VAL A 46 -0.55 3.14 0.59
CA VAL A 46 -1.69 3.99 0.21
C VAL A 46 -1.25 5.21 -0.58
N VAL A 47 -0.23 5.94 -0.12
CA VAL A 47 0.29 7.13 -0.82
C VAL A 47 0.84 6.76 -2.20
N LEU A 48 1.61 5.69 -2.32
CA LEU A 48 2.12 5.22 -3.61
C LEU A 48 0.99 4.80 -4.55
N ALA A 49 -0.05 4.13 -4.04
CA ALA A 49 -1.21 3.76 -4.84
C ALA A 49 -1.99 4.99 -5.33
N ALA A 50 -2.16 5.99 -4.47
CA ALA A 50 -2.78 7.27 -4.80
C ALA A 50 -1.98 8.04 -5.86
N LEU A 51 -0.64 8.08 -5.73
CA LEU A 51 0.22 8.74 -6.71
C LEU A 51 0.18 8.07 -8.09
N LYS A 52 0.17 6.73 -8.11
CA LYS A 52 0.13 5.95 -9.35
C LYS A 52 -1.22 6.06 -10.08
N ARG A 53 -2.30 6.44 -9.39
CA ARG A 53 -3.65 6.57 -9.97
C ARG A 53 -3.90 8.02 -10.39
N GLU A 54 -3.92 8.26 -11.69
CA GLU A 54 -4.12 9.60 -12.27
C GLU A 54 -5.59 9.82 -12.68
N GLU A 55 -6.51 9.61 -11.74
CA GLU A 55 -7.94 9.91 -11.91
C GLU A 55 -8.58 10.29 -10.57
N SER A 56 -9.80 10.81 -10.62
CA SER A 56 -10.65 10.98 -9.44
C SER A 56 -11.81 9.99 -9.48
N ARG A 57 -12.00 9.19 -8.43
CA ARG A 57 -13.08 8.20 -8.30
C ARG A 57 -13.43 7.93 -6.84
N GLY A 58 -14.69 8.17 -6.47
CA GLY A 58 -15.18 7.90 -5.12
C GLY A 58 -14.45 8.75 -4.07
N ALA A 59 -13.86 8.11 -3.07
CA ALA A 59 -13.11 8.77 -2.00
C ALA A 59 -11.72 9.28 -2.44
N HIS A 60 -11.18 8.79 -3.56
CA HIS A 60 -9.91 9.27 -4.10
C HIS A 60 -10.18 10.44 -5.06
N TYR A 61 -9.78 11.64 -4.67
CA TYR A 61 -9.94 12.86 -5.46
C TYR A 61 -8.59 13.54 -5.71
N ARG A 62 -8.41 14.06 -6.91
CA ARG A 62 -7.20 14.71 -7.40
C ARG A 62 -7.56 15.97 -8.16
N ASP A 63 -7.01 17.11 -7.74
CA ASP A 63 -7.25 18.40 -8.39
C ASP A 63 -6.65 18.47 -9.81
N ASP A 64 -5.55 17.77 -10.04
CA ASP A 64 -4.88 17.66 -11.34
C ASP A 64 -5.58 16.66 -12.29
N PHE A 65 -6.31 15.67 -11.75
CA PHE A 65 -7.07 14.67 -12.52
C PHE A 65 -8.51 14.54 -12.02
N LYS A 66 -9.34 15.57 -12.26
CA LYS A 66 -10.70 15.67 -11.71
C LYS A 66 -11.71 14.66 -12.27
N LYS A 67 -11.43 14.06 -13.42
CA LYS A 67 -12.35 13.15 -14.11
C LYS A 67 -11.99 11.70 -13.82
N THR A 68 -13.00 10.84 -13.88
CA THR A 68 -12.84 9.38 -13.89
C THR A 68 -12.31 8.93 -15.26
N ASP A 69 -11.37 7.99 -15.28
CA ASP A 69 -10.87 7.33 -16.48
C ASP A 69 -11.05 5.81 -16.39
N ASN A 70 -11.72 5.25 -17.39
CA ASN A 70 -12.00 3.81 -17.47
C ASN A 70 -10.73 2.95 -17.60
N SER A 71 -9.60 3.51 -18.06
CA SER A 71 -8.32 2.80 -18.08
C SER A 71 -7.88 2.33 -16.68
N PHE A 72 -8.23 3.13 -15.65
CA PHE A 72 -7.96 2.88 -14.24
C PHE A 72 -9.10 2.10 -13.54
N ALA A 73 -10.10 1.57 -14.25
CA ALA A 73 -11.17 0.74 -13.67
C ALA A 73 -10.71 -0.67 -13.24
N LYS A 74 -9.60 -0.72 -12.50
CA LYS A 74 -8.87 -1.89 -12.04
C LYS A 74 -8.37 -1.63 -10.61
N SER A 75 -8.28 -2.69 -9.81
CA SER A 75 -7.68 -2.61 -8.47
C SER A 75 -6.16 -2.44 -8.58
N ILE A 76 -5.58 -1.60 -7.72
CA ILE A 76 -4.14 -1.53 -7.54
C ILE A 76 -3.76 -2.59 -6.52
N ILE A 77 -2.75 -3.39 -6.85
CA ILE A 77 -2.14 -4.33 -5.94
C ILE A 77 -0.75 -3.82 -5.60
N VAL A 78 -0.46 -3.79 -4.30
CA VAL A 78 0.83 -3.41 -3.75
C VAL A 78 1.48 -4.67 -3.19
N ARG A 79 2.74 -4.94 -3.56
CA ARG A 79 3.57 -5.99 -2.98
C ARG A 79 4.87 -5.42 -2.48
N GLU A 80 5.33 -5.94 -1.36
CA GLU A 80 6.64 -5.64 -0.80
C GLU A 80 7.52 -6.89 -0.89
N PRO A 81 8.24 -7.13 -2.01
CA PRO A 81 9.12 -8.29 -2.14
C PRO A 81 10.37 -8.21 -1.27
N ILE A 82 10.82 -7.00 -0.94
CA ILE A 82 11.95 -6.72 -0.07
C ILE A 82 11.49 -5.61 0.87
N SER A 83 11.87 -5.68 2.13
CA SER A 83 11.50 -4.69 3.14
C SER A 83 11.70 -3.25 2.62
N HIS A 84 10.64 -2.48 2.70
CA HIS A 84 10.49 -1.08 2.28
C HIS A 84 10.61 -0.81 0.78
N TYR A 85 10.53 -1.85 -0.04
CA TYR A 85 10.49 -1.71 -1.49
C TYR A 85 9.13 -2.15 -2.04
N PHE A 86 8.30 -1.19 -2.42
CA PHE A 86 6.95 -1.45 -2.91
C PHE A 86 6.89 -1.55 -4.43
N LYS A 87 6.41 -2.70 -4.94
CA LYS A 87 6.02 -2.89 -6.33
C LYS A 87 4.51 -2.76 -6.46
N LEU A 88 4.08 -1.82 -7.29
CA LEU A 88 2.66 -1.58 -7.59
C LEU A 88 2.30 -2.07 -8.99
N TYR A 89 1.17 -2.74 -9.12
CA TYR A 89 0.64 -3.19 -10.41
C TYR A 89 -0.89 -3.15 -10.41
N PHE A 90 -1.46 -2.89 -11.59
CA PHE A 90 -2.92 -2.96 -11.76
C PHE A 90 -3.31 -4.42 -11.97
N LYS A 91 -4.30 -4.89 -11.22
CA LYS A 91 -4.90 -6.20 -11.46
C LYS A 91 -5.59 -6.16 -12.83
N GLU A 92 -5.17 -7.02 -13.75
CA GLU A 92 -5.87 -7.14 -15.02
C GLU A 92 -7.31 -7.62 -14.76
N ASN A 93 -8.30 -6.98 -15.40
CA ASN A 93 -9.67 -7.48 -15.41
C ASN A 93 -9.76 -8.63 -16.39
N THR A 94 -9.35 -9.80 -15.92
CA THR A 94 -9.18 -10.95 -16.78
C THR A 94 -10.47 -11.74 -16.90
N PHE A 95 -11.35 -11.26 -17.77
CA PHE A 95 -12.20 -12.18 -18.52
C PHE A 95 -11.33 -13.28 -19.15
N MET A 96 -10.17 -12.91 -19.71
CA MET A 96 -9.23 -13.84 -20.34
C MET A 96 -8.44 -14.75 -19.38
N ALA A 97 -8.16 -14.37 -18.13
CA ALA A 97 -7.55 -15.31 -17.17
C ALA A 97 -8.58 -16.23 -16.54
N LYS A 98 -9.81 -15.78 -16.32
CA LYS A 98 -10.93 -16.70 -16.02
C LYS A 98 -11.14 -17.70 -17.16
N PHE A 99 -11.04 -17.24 -18.41
CA PHE A 99 -11.11 -18.10 -19.58
C PHE A 99 -9.93 -19.09 -19.62
N ARG A 100 -8.69 -18.62 -19.42
CA ARG A 100 -7.51 -19.49 -19.36
C ARG A 100 -7.57 -20.54 -18.25
N GLU A 101 -8.02 -20.19 -17.04
CA GLU A 101 -8.26 -21.14 -15.96
C GLU A 101 -9.38 -22.13 -16.30
N PHE A 102 -10.47 -21.65 -16.91
CA PHE A 102 -11.60 -22.48 -17.33
C PHE A 102 -11.19 -23.53 -18.38
N PHE A 103 -10.34 -23.16 -19.35
CA PHE A 103 -9.82 -24.11 -20.34
C PHE A 103 -8.74 -25.02 -19.79
N ALA A 104 -7.90 -24.55 -18.87
CA ALA A 104 -6.89 -25.39 -18.21
C ALA A 104 -7.52 -26.50 -17.35
N TYR A 105 -8.69 -26.26 -16.74
CA TYR A 105 -9.39 -27.25 -15.91
C TYR A 105 -10.10 -28.36 -16.70
N ARG A 106 -10.40 -28.16 -18.00
CA ARG A 106 -11.02 -29.18 -18.87
C ARG A 106 -9.99 -30.05 -19.63
N ALA A 107 -8.70 -29.81 -19.43
CA ALA A 107 -7.60 -30.53 -20.08
C ALA A 107 -6.95 -31.62 -19.19
N TYR A 108 -7.46 -31.81 -17.97
CA TYR A 108 -7.20 -32.95 -17.08
C TYR A 108 -8.44 -33.82 -16.98
#